data_AF-A0A3E2JRF4-F1
#
_entry.id   AF-A0A3E2JRF4-F1
#
_cell.length_a   1.000
_cell.length_b   1.000
_cell.length_c   1.000
_cell.angle_alpha   90.00
_cell.angle_beta   90.00
_cell.angle_gamma   90.00
#
_symmetry.space_group_name_H-M   'P 1'
#
loop_
_entity.id
_entity.type
_entity.pdbx_description
1 polymer ?
#
loop_
_entity_poly.entity_id
_entity_poly.type
_entity_poly.pdbx_seq_one_letter_code
_entity_poly.pdbx_strand_id
1 'polypeptide(L)' 'MEPRQPGNKDMPDFKELNDRIIAESSDSPRLVIKTNLDEDNVKNENPYARQGEDTNTLLRDYFDE' A
#
# COMPACT_ATOMS: atom_id res chain seq x y z
N MET A 1 -10.53 13.71 -27.30
CA MET A 1 -9.06 13.71 -27.24
C MET A 1 -8.64 12.31 -26.83
N GLU A 2 -7.89 11.60 -27.68
CA GLU A 2 -7.35 10.30 -27.28
C GLU A 2 -6.27 10.49 -26.20
N PRO A 3 -6.20 9.59 -25.20
CA PRO A 3 -5.18 9.68 -24.16
C PRO A 3 -3.80 9.44 -24.79
N ARG A 4 -2.85 10.32 -24.48
CA ARG A 4 -1.44 10.11 -24.82
C ARG A 4 -0.98 8.88 -24.05
N GLN A 5 -0.43 7.87 -24.73
CA GLN A 5 0.24 6.73 -24.09
C GLN A 5 1.76 6.94 -24.10
N PRO A 6 2.34 7.72 -23.17
CA PRO A 6 3.78 7.76 -23.00
C PRO A 6 4.23 6.46 -22.32
N GLY A 7 4.81 5.53 -23.09
CA GLY A 7 5.24 4.23 -22.57
C GLY A 7 5.63 3.24 -23.66
N ASN A 8 5.98 2.01 -23.27
CA ASN A 8 6.24 0.90 -24.19
C ASN A 8 4.94 0.51 -24.92
N LYS A 9 4.97 0.42 -26.26
CA LYS A 9 3.80 0.07 -27.10
C LYS A 9 3.31 -1.36 -26.88
N ASP A 10 4.16 -2.21 -26.33
CA ASP A 10 3.84 -3.63 -26.11
C ASP A 10 3.25 -3.87 -24.70
N MET A 11 3.11 -2.84 -23.88
CA MET A 11 2.55 -2.96 -22.54
C MET A 11 1.02 -2.73 -22.57
N PRO A 12 0.22 -3.53 -21.84
CA PRO A 12 -1.21 -3.30 -21.72
C PRO A 12 -1.52 -1.90 -21.17
N ASP A 13 -2.64 -1.31 -21.58
CA ASP A 13 -3.07 -0.01 -21.07
C ASP A 13 -3.75 -0.09 -19.69
N PHE A 14 -3.98 -1.32 -19.19
CA PHE A 14 -4.54 -1.66 -17.88
C PHE A 14 -5.87 -0.97 -17.57
N LYS A 15 -6.62 -0.60 -18.61
CA LYS A 15 -7.82 0.22 -18.52
C LYS A 15 -9.04 -0.62 -18.15
N GLU A 16 -9.12 -1.82 -18.67
CA GLU A 16 -10.15 -2.80 -18.37
C GLU A 16 -9.61 -3.85 -17.38
N LEU A 17 -10.54 -4.47 -16.63
CA LEU A 17 -10.17 -5.46 -15.61
C LEU A 17 -9.48 -6.68 -16.23
N ASN A 18 -9.87 -7.04 -17.45
CA ASN A 18 -9.37 -8.19 -18.19
C ASN A 18 -7.91 -8.02 -18.63
N ASP A 19 -7.40 -6.79 -18.59
CA ASP A 19 -6.03 -6.44 -18.96
C ASP A 19 -5.06 -6.74 -17.81
N ARG A 20 -5.60 -7.11 -16.64
CA ARG A 20 -4.85 -7.40 -15.42
C ARG A 20 -4.82 -8.90 -15.18
N ILE A 21 -3.65 -9.40 -14.79
CA ILE A 21 -3.54 -10.76 -14.25
C ILE A 21 -4.02 -10.71 -12.80
N ILE A 22 -5.20 -11.29 -12.54
CA ILE A 22 -5.72 -11.48 -11.19
C ILE A 22 -5.36 -12.90 -10.78
N ALA A 23 -4.41 -13.04 -9.85
CA ALA A 23 -4.04 -14.32 -9.31
C ALA A 23 -5.11 -14.78 -8.30
N GLU A 24 -5.84 -15.83 -8.64
CA GLU A 24 -6.77 -16.46 -7.72
C GLU A 24 -6.03 -17.02 -6.51
N SER A 25 -6.69 -16.96 -5.37
CA SER A 25 -6.10 -17.44 -4.13
C SER A 25 -6.06 -18.98 -4.16
N SER A 26 -4.92 -19.59 -3.83
CA SER A 26 -4.78 -21.05 -3.82
C SER A 26 -5.69 -21.73 -2.79
N ASP A 27 -6.40 -22.78 -3.20
CA ASP A 27 -7.23 -23.62 -2.31
C ASP A 27 -6.42 -24.48 -1.31
N SER A 28 -5.09 -24.48 -1.44
CA SER A 28 -4.21 -25.28 -0.57
C SER A 28 -3.93 -24.59 0.77
N PRO A 29 -3.68 -25.36 1.85
CA PRO A 29 -3.29 -24.81 3.15
C PRO A 29 -1.95 -24.08 3.05
N ARG A 30 -1.86 -22.89 3.68
CA ARG A 30 -0.69 -22.01 3.60
C ARG A 30 -0.23 -21.63 5.00
N LEU A 31 1.09 -21.68 5.25
CA LEU A 31 1.67 -21.13 6.46
C LEU A 31 1.86 -19.62 6.27
N VAL A 32 1.05 -18.82 6.97
CA VAL A 32 1.16 -17.36 6.97
C VAL A 32 1.84 -16.92 8.25
N ILE A 33 3.13 -16.60 8.17
CA ILE A 33 3.87 -16.01 9.29
C ILE A 33 3.68 -14.50 9.20
N LYS A 34 2.73 -13.97 9.97
CA LYS A 34 2.62 -12.51 10.15
C LYS A 34 3.78 -12.05 11.02
N THR A 35 4.67 -11.25 10.45
CA THR A 35 5.73 -10.62 11.20
C THR A 35 5.28 -9.23 11.62
N ASN A 36 5.21 -8.96 12.92
CA ASN A 36 5.03 -7.60 13.44
C ASN A 36 6.41 -6.92 13.46
N LEU A 37 6.97 -6.66 12.27
CA LEU A 37 8.30 -6.02 12.17
C LEU A 37 8.25 -4.54 12.51
N ASP A 38 7.09 -3.92 12.29
CA ASP A 38 6.87 -2.53 12.61
C ASP A 38 6.45 -2.40 14.07
N GLU A 39 6.96 -1.38 14.73
CA GLU A 39 6.56 -1.06 16.10
C GLU A 39 5.10 -0.60 16.15
N ASP A 40 4.40 -0.94 17.24
CA ASP A 40 3.00 -0.57 17.45
C ASP A 40 2.76 0.96 17.40
N ASN A 41 3.81 1.76 17.54
CA ASN A 41 3.74 3.21 17.49
C ASN A 41 4.77 3.76 16.50
N VAL A 42 4.27 4.43 15.46
CA VAL A 42 5.06 5.14 14.44
C VAL A 42 6.00 6.24 14.96
N LYS A 43 5.89 6.59 16.25
CA LYS A 43 6.81 7.50 16.96
C LYS A 43 8.00 6.79 17.59
N ASN A 44 7.88 5.50 17.88
CA ASN A 44 9.00 4.70 18.34
C ASN A 44 9.93 4.45 17.14
N GLU A 45 11.25 4.45 17.40
CA GLU A 45 12.34 4.25 16.43
C GLU A 45 12.34 5.12 15.15
N ASN A 46 11.41 6.07 15.01
CA ASN A 46 11.31 6.94 13.86
C ASN A 46 12.19 8.19 14.05
N PRO A 47 13.31 8.35 13.31
CA PRO A 47 14.21 9.49 13.45
C PRO A 47 13.58 10.82 13.02
N TYR A 48 12.42 10.76 12.35
CA TYR A 48 11.65 11.93 11.92
C TYR A 48 10.46 12.24 12.84
N ALA A 49 10.16 11.38 13.82
CA ALA A 49 9.18 11.69 14.84
C ALA A 49 9.72 12.83 15.72
N ARG A 50 9.17 14.03 15.55
CA ARG A 50 9.50 15.16 16.43
C ARG A 50 9.05 14.82 17.85
N GLN A 51 10.00 14.68 18.77
CA GLN A 51 9.68 14.57 20.20
C GLN A 51 8.90 15.81 20.64
N GLY A 52 7.66 15.61 21.09
CA GLY A 52 6.89 16.64 21.79
C GLY A 52 5.84 17.41 20.99
N GLU A 53 5.64 17.18 19.70
CA GLU A 53 4.55 17.82 18.95
C GLU A 53 3.65 16.80 18.23
N ASP A 54 2.45 16.59 18.78
CA ASP A 54 1.33 15.98 18.04
C ASP A 54 0.73 17.02 17.09
N THR A 55 1.35 17.20 15.92
CA THR A 55 0.92 18.25 14.97
C THR A 55 -0.24 17.84 14.08
N ASN A 56 -0.63 16.56 14.03
CA ASN A 56 -1.65 16.13 13.07
C ASN A 56 -2.54 15.00 13.61
N THR A 57 -3.45 15.35 14.52
CA THR A 57 -4.47 14.46 15.08
C THR A 57 -5.40 13.91 14.00
N LEU A 58 -5.77 14.74 13.02
CA LEU A 58 -6.65 14.36 11.91
C LEU A 58 -6.08 13.21 11.06
N LEU A 59 -4.77 13.21 10.85
CA LEU A 59 -4.10 12.15 10.09
C LEU A 59 -4.07 10.83 10.88
N ARG A 60 -3.94 10.88 12.21
CA ARG A 60 -4.00 9.68 13.06
C ARG A 60 -5.39 9.06 13.05
N ASP A 61 -6.40 9.89 13.27
CA ASP A 61 -7.80 9.43 13.34
C ASP A 61 -8.24 8.71 12.05
N TYR A 62 -7.65 9.06 10.90
CA TYR A 62 -7.91 8.40 9.61
C TYR A 62 -7.36 6.97 9.50
N PHE A 63 -6.27 6.65 10.21
CA PHE A 63 -5.64 5.32 10.16
C PHE A 63 -6.05 4.40 11.32
N ASP A 64 -6.73 4.94 12.33
CA ASP A 64 -7.26 4.20 13.48
C ASP A 64 -8.71 3.67 13.27
N GLU A 65 -9.30 3.91 12.09
CA GLU A 65 -10.61 3.39 11.63
C GLU A 65 -10.48 2.04 10.86
#